data_AF-A0A1Y2RHM9-F1
#
_entry.id   AF-A0A1Y2RHM9-F1
#
_cell.length_a   1.000
_cell.length_b   1.000
_cell.length_c   1.000
_cell.angle_alpha   90.00
_cell.angle_beta   90.00
_cell.angle_gamma   90.00
#
_symmetry.space_group_name_H-M   'P 1'
#
loop_
_entity.id
_entity.type
_entity.pdbx_description
1 polymer ?
#
loop_
_entity_poly.entity_id
_entity_poly.type
_entity_poly.pdbx_seq_one_letter_code
_entity_poly.pdbx_strand_id
1 'polypeptide(L)' 'MIKLKYWNEALQIAMADWKTVYQFPERELMIKEIHQGNLYYRRCGSNQRISYRQLKKGLQKKEIIIYEELNLLPF' A
#
# COMPACT_ATOMS: atom_id res chain seq x y z
N MET A 1 -13.78 3.28 -7.81
CA MET A 1 -14.14 2.57 -6.56
C MET A 1 -13.10 1.50 -6.28
N ILE A 2 -12.31 1.65 -5.22
CA ILE A 2 -11.25 0.70 -4.84
C ILE A 2 -11.71 -0.09 -3.63
N LYS A 3 -11.57 -1.41 -3.68
CA LYS A 3 -11.77 -2.29 -2.53
C LYS A 3 -10.40 -2.69 -1.98
N LEU A 4 -10.04 -2.18 -0.81
CA LEU A 4 -8.91 -2.67 -0.04
C LEU A 4 -9.39 -3.87 0.75
N LYS A 5 -8.72 -5.02 0.62
CA LYS A 5 -9.13 -6.28 1.29
C LYS A 5 -8.48 -6.45 2.66
N TYR A 6 -7.26 -5.93 2.79
CA TYR A 6 -6.46 -6.07 4.00
C TYR A 6 -5.85 -4.74 4.38
N TRP A 7 -5.82 -4.49 5.68
CA TRP A 7 -5.28 -3.28 6.28
C TRP A 7 -4.30 -3.65 7.38
N ASN A 8 -3.12 -3.04 7.36
CA ASN A 8 -2.15 -3.11 8.45
C ASN A 8 -2.12 -1.76 9.16
N GLU A 9 -2.74 -1.71 10.33
CA GLU A 9 -2.92 -0.48 11.11
C GLU A 9 -1.60 0.08 11.65
N ALA A 10 -0.69 -0.80 12.08
CA ALA A 10 0.59 -0.39 12.63
C ALA A 10 1.52 0.26 11.60
N LEU A 11 1.41 -0.15 10.33
CA LEU A 11 2.23 0.38 9.24
C LEU A 11 1.46 1.37 8.34
N GLN A 12 0.15 1.52 8.56
CA GLN A 12 -0.76 2.27 7.69
C GLN A 12 -0.68 1.84 6.22
N ILE A 13 -0.58 0.52 5.96
CA ILE A 13 -0.48 -0.05 4.62
C ILE A 13 -1.70 -0.90 4.31
N ALA A 14 -2.30 -0.70 3.14
CA ALA A 14 -3.36 -1.55 2.61
C ALA A 14 -2.83 -2.51 1.54
N MET A 15 -3.45 -3.69 1.41
CA MET A 15 -3.31 -4.51 0.22
C MET A 15 -4.60 -4.47 -0.61
N ALA A 16 -4.43 -4.22 -1.90
CA ALA A 16 -5.49 -4.22 -2.90
C ALA A 16 -5.09 -5.08 -4.11
N ASP A 17 -6.06 -5.40 -4.96
CA ASP A 17 -5.79 -6.09 -6.21
C ASP A 17 -4.99 -5.18 -7.15
N TRP A 18 -4.04 -5.73 -7.90
CA TRP A 18 -3.14 -4.94 -8.75
C TRP A 18 -3.89 -4.04 -9.77
N LYS A 19 -5.05 -4.51 -10.25
CA LYS A 19 -5.90 -3.76 -11.19
C LYS A 19 -6.41 -2.45 -10.58
N THR A 20 -6.84 -2.48 -9.31
CA THR A 20 -7.36 -1.29 -8.62
C THR A 20 -6.22 -0.36 -8.22
N VAL A 21 -5.04 -0.89 -7.86
CA VAL A 21 -3.85 -0.09 -7.57
C VAL A 21 -3.37 0.69 -8.79
N TYR A 22 -3.48 0.11 -9.99
CA TYR A 22 -3.01 0.77 -11.22
C TYR A 22 -3.89 1.96 -11.64
N GLN A 23 -5.15 1.98 -11.21
CA GLN A 23 -6.08 3.08 -11.47
C GLN A 23 -5.78 4.31 -10.59
N PHE A 24 -4.99 4.17 -9.53
CA PHE A 24 -4.69 5.25 -8.61
C PHE A 24 -3.36 5.92 -8.98
N PRO A 25 -3.37 7.18 -9.46
CA PRO A 25 -2.16 7.88 -9.86
C PRO A 25 -1.29 8.26 -8.64
N GLU A 26 -1.93 8.58 -7.50
CA GLU A 26 -1.25 8.94 -6.26
C GLU A 26 -0.90 7.69 -5.43
N ARG A 27 0.08 6.93 -5.91
CA ARG A 27 0.63 5.80 -5.17
C ARG A 27 2.01 6.11 -4.63
N GLU A 28 2.17 5.95 -3.34
CA GLU A 28 3.49 6.06 -2.73
C GLU A 28 4.29 4.78 -2.99
N LEU A 29 5.40 4.92 -3.73
CA LEU A 29 6.23 3.77 -4.10
C LEU A 29 7.15 3.41 -2.93
N MET A 30 7.07 2.15 -2.48
CA MET A 30 8.07 1.59 -1.58
C MET A 30 9.30 1.13 -2.36
N ILE A 31 10.47 1.51 -1.88
CA ILE A 31 11.76 1.04 -2.37
C ILE A 31 11.98 -0.39 -1.88
N LYS A 32 12.42 -1.27 -2.76
CA LYS A 32 12.84 -2.64 -2.41
C LYS A 32 14.35 -2.64 -2.18
N GLU A 33 14.79 -3.18 -1.04
CA GLU A 33 16.20 -3.27 -0.64
C GLU A 33 16.51 -4.69 -0.15
N ILE A 34 17.71 -5.18 -0.42
CA ILE A 34 18.21 -6.42 0.18
C ILE A 34 19.11 -6.04 1.34
N HIS A 35 18.78 -6.52 2.55
CA HIS A 35 19.58 -6.28 3.75
C HIS A 35 19.82 -7.61 4.47
N GLN A 36 21.09 -7.95 4.72
CA GLN A 36 21.49 -9.21 5.35
C GLN A 36 20.84 -10.44 4.69
N GLY A 37 20.86 -10.49 3.35
CA GLY A 37 20.29 -11.60 2.57
C GLY A 37 18.77 -11.67 2.54
N ASN A 38 18.06 -10.71 3.13
CA ASN A 38 16.59 -10.69 3.20
C ASN A 38 16.02 -9.48 2.45
N LEU A 39 14.82 -9.65 1.86
CA LEU A 39 14.11 -8.58 1.17
C LEU A 39 13.36 -7.69 2.17
N TYR A 40 13.62 -6.39 2.09
CA TYR A 40 12.94 -5.34 2.85
C TYR A 40 12.30 -4.32 1.92
N TYR A 41 11.26 -3.67 2.43
CA TYR A 41 10.58 -2.55 1.80
C TYR A 41 10.80 -1.30 2.65
N ARG A 42 11.03 -0.16 2.01
CA ARG A 42 11.27 1.13 2.67
C ARG A 42 10.42 2.21 2.03
N ARG A 43 9.77 3.06 2.83
CA ARG A 43 9.08 4.26 2.34
C ARG A 43 10.11 5.31 1.96
N CYS A 44 9.95 5.95 0.79
CA CYS A 44 10.83 7.06 0.38
C CYS A 44 10.89 8.12 1.48
N GLY A 45 12.09 8.56 1.85
CA GLY A 45 12.29 9.54 2.94
C GLY A 45 12.25 8.96 4.36
N SER A 46 11.94 7.67 4.54
CA SER A 46 12.01 7.00 5.85
C SER A 46 13.23 6.08 5.96
N ASN A 47 13.78 5.92 7.16
CA ASN A 47 14.77 4.88 7.49
C ASN A 47 14.12 3.57 7.98
N GLN A 48 12.79 3.47 7.91
CA GLN A 48 12.06 2.33 8.41
C GLN A 48 12.10 1.18 7.40
N ARG A 49 12.72 0.06 7.79
CA ARG A 49 12.76 -1.17 7.01
C ARG A 49 11.62 -2.09 7.42
N ILE A 50 10.81 -2.49 6.46
CA ILE A 50 9.65 -3.35 6.65
C ILE A 50 9.92 -4.66 5.92
N SER A 51 10.10 -5.74 6.66
CA SER A 51 10.18 -7.08 6.06
C SER A 51 8.81 -7.53 5.58
N TYR A 52 8.77 -8.41 4.58
CA TYR A 52 7.52 -9.03 4.12
C TYR A 52 6.75 -9.72 5.27
N ARG A 53 7.48 -10.32 6.21
CA ARG A 53 6.91 -10.98 7.40
C ARG A 53 6.19 -9.99 8.33
N GLN A 54 6.79 -8.83 8.59
CA GLN A 54 6.16 -7.77 9.38
C GLN A 54 4.91 -7.21 8.68
N LEU A 55 5.02 -7.02 7.36
CA LEU A 55 3.93 -6.56 6.52
C LEU A 55 2.72 -7.48 6.67
N LYS A 56 2.90 -8.79 6.56
CA LYS A 56 1.84 -9.79 6.72
C LYS A 56 1.32 -9.94 8.15
N LYS A 57 2.18 -9.85 9.17
CA LYS A 57 1.79 -10.08 10.57
C LYS A 57 0.70 -9.10 11.04
N GLY A 58 0.72 -7.87 10.55
CA GLY A 58 -0.26 -6.85 10.91
C GLY A 58 -1.47 -6.76 9.98
N LEU A 59 -1.57 -7.59 8.92
CA LEU A 59 -2.71 -7.53 8.00
C LEU A 59 -3.95 -8.10 8.67
N GLN A 60 -4.93 -7.24 8.88
CA GLN A 60 -6.27 -7.61 9.27
C GLN A 60 -7.18 -7.52 8.04
N LYS A 61 -8.10 -8.48 7.91
CA LYS A 61 -9.12 -8.41 6.86
C LYS A 61 -10.06 -7.26 7.19
N LYS A 62 -10.03 -6.22 6.37
CA LYS A 62 -10.86 -5.04 6.53
C LYS A 62 -11.20 -4.54 5.14
N GLU A 63 -12.49 -4.54 4.82
CA GLU A 63 -12.96 -4.00 3.55
C GLU A 63 -13.09 -2.50 3.68
N ILE A 64 -12.16 -1.77 3.06
CA ILE A 64 -12.21 -0.32 2.97
C ILE A 64 -12.52 0.03 1.52
N ILE A 65 -13.60 0.76 1.31
CA ILE A 65 -14.01 1.25 -0.01
C ILE A 65 -13.55 2.69 -0.11
N ILE A 66 -12.60 2.95 -1.00
CA ILE A 66 -12.19 4.31 -1.34
C ILE A 66 -12.95 4.72 -2.60
N TYR A 67 -13.70 5.81 -2.46
CA TYR A 67 -14.34 6.49 -3.58
C TYR A 67 -13.36 7.55 -4.09
N GLU A 68 -13.14 7.56 -5.39
CA GLU A 68 -12.37 8.61 -6.04
C GLU A 68 -13.33 9.78 -6.24
N GLU A 69 -12.93 10.99 -5.83
CA GLU A 69 -13.71 12.19 -6.10
C GLU A 69 -13.66 12.45 -7.60
N LEU A 70 -14.81 12.35 -8.27
CA LEU A 70 -15.00 12.75 -9.65
C LEU A 70 -14.78 14.26 -9.76
N ASN A 71 -13.52 14.69 -9.86
CA ASN A 71 -13.22 16.04 -10.29
C ASN A 71 -13.61 16.17 -11.76
N LEU A 72 -14.70 16.92 -11.94
CA LEU A 72 -15.40 17.27 -13.16
C LEU A 72 -14.43 17.47 -14.35
N LEU A 73 -14.64 16.69 -15.42
CA LEU A 73 -14.12 17.03 -16.74
C LEU A 73 -14.68 18.42 -17.12
N PRO A 74 -13.86 19.38 -17.58
CA PRO A 74 -14.40 20.58 -18.18
C PRO A 74 -15.04 20.19 -19.51
N PHE A 75 -16.31 20.54 -19.66
CA PHE A 75 -17.09 20.38 -20.89
C PHE A 75 -16.48 21.22 -22.02
#